data_AF-A0A9Q1QWE4-F1
#
_entry.id   AF-A0A9Q1QWE4-F1
#
_cell.length_a   1.000
_cell.length_b   1.000
_cell.length_c   1.000
_cell.angle_alpha   90.00
_cell.angle_beta   90.00
_cell.angle_gamma   90.00
#
_symmetry.space_group_name_H-M   'P 1'
#
loop_
_entity.id
_entity.type
_entity.pdbx_description
1 polymer ?
#
loop_
_entity_poly.entity_id
_entity_poly.type
_entity_poly.pdbx_seq_one_letter_code
_entity_poly.pdbx_strand_id
1 'polypeptide(L)'
;MCQRTRNDEGLMRWYNYEEDIWKVDEVRDHHILKKSRPPHSTVLCLVRDAAARLPGGVGTKVDICVLVRDSHFIVEDISDLQVSQVISGALDRLHYENDLCERFDKEWRLWAYLHGDRQEKDFEYDSTFSNKSRKRAKENEL
;
A
#
# COMPACT_ATOMS: atom_id res chain seq x y z
N MET A 1 1.39 2.73 16.19
CA MET A 1 0.93 2.24 14.87
C MET A 1 0.26 3.41 14.17
N CYS A 2 0.67 3.72 12.93
CA CYS A 2 0.04 4.79 12.16
C CYS A 2 -1.47 4.48 12.03
N GLN A 3 -2.34 5.41 12.38
CA GLN A 3 -3.80 5.23 12.28
C GLN A 3 -4.27 4.89 10.86
N ARG A 4 -3.41 5.12 9.85
CA ARG A 4 -3.58 4.68 8.46
C ARG A 4 -3.88 3.20 8.31
N THR A 5 -3.14 2.28 8.93
CA THR A 5 -3.39 0.84 8.71
C THR A 5 -4.76 0.38 9.22
N ARG A 6 -5.41 1.17 10.08
CA ARG A 6 -6.73 0.89 10.62
C ARG A 6 -7.88 1.51 9.80
N ASN A 7 -7.61 2.63 9.12
CA ASN A 7 -8.60 3.37 8.32
C ASN A 7 -8.36 3.24 6.79
N ASP A 8 -7.32 2.53 6.34
CA ASP A 8 -7.04 2.16 4.94
C ASP A 8 -7.97 1.03 4.47
N GLU A 9 -9.29 1.20 4.71
CA GLU A 9 -10.35 0.38 4.13
C GLU A 9 -10.37 0.46 2.59
N GLY A 10 -9.49 1.29 1.98
CA GLY A 10 -9.24 1.43 0.54
C GLY A 10 -8.79 0.15 -0.19
N LEU A 11 -8.67 -0.98 0.51
CA LEU A 11 -8.46 -2.31 -0.07
C LEU A 11 -9.62 -3.31 0.13
N MET A 12 -10.60 -3.00 0.97
CA MET A 12 -11.82 -3.78 1.13
C MET A 12 -12.91 -3.21 0.23
N ARG A 13 -12.93 -3.66 -1.02
CA ARG A 13 -13.97 -3.26 -1.96
C ARG A 13 -15.18 -4.17 -1.76
N TRP A 14 -16.22 -3.64 -1.11
CA TRP A 14 -17.49 -4.35 -0.97
C TRP A 14 -18.30 -4.19 -2.25
N TYR A 15 -18.72 -5.29 -2.86
CA TYR A 15 -19.66 -5.26 -3.97
C TYR A 15 -20.94 -5.97 -3.57
N ASN A 16 -22.07 -5.31 -3.81
CA ASN A 16 -23.39 -5.92 -3.73
C ASN A 16 -23.62 -6.72 -5.03
N TYR A 17 -23.80 -8.03 -4.92
CA TYR A 17 -23.96 -8.93 -6.06
C TYR A 17 -25.36 -9.56 -6.11
N GLU A 18 -26.36 -8.89 -5.52
CA GLU A 18 -27.77 -9.27 -5.29
C GLU A 18 -28.10 -9.43 -3.79
N GLU A 19 -29.23 -8.83 -3.41
CA GLU A 19 -29.92 -8.76 -2.10
C GLU A 19 -29.11 -9.15 -0.86
N ASP A 20 -28.53 -8.13 -0.20
CA ASP A 20 -27.96 -8.17 1.16
C ASP A 20 -26.70 -9.03 1.39
N ILE A 21 -26.06 -9.52 0.33
CA ILE A 21 -24.77 -10.23 0.43
C ILE A 21 -23.61 -9.30 0.08
N TRP A 22 -22.89 -8.87 1.10
CA TRP A 22 -21.63 -8.13 0.96
C TRP A 22 -20.48 -9.11 0.74
N LYS A 23 -19.94 -9.19 -0.49
CA LYS A 23 -18.70 -9.93 -0.75
C LYS A 23 -17.48 -9.03 -0.61
N VAL A 24 -16.50 -9.51 0.16
CA VAL A 24 -15.14 -8.97 0.22
C VAL A 24 -14.45 -9.27 -1.12
N ASP A 25 -13.85 -8.25 -1.74
CA ASP A 25 -12.97 -8.45 -2.90
C ASP A 25 -11.82 -9.39 -2.50
N GLU A 26 -11.74 -10.56 -3.14
CA GLU A 26 -10.61 -11.46 -2.94
C GLU A 26 -9.37 -10.79 -3.52
N VAL A 27 -8.59 -10.20 -2.63
CA VAL A 27 -7.39 -9.47 -3.01
C VAL A 27 -6.44 -10.41 -3.75
N ARG A 28 -5.97 -9.98 -4.92
CA ARG A 28 -5.10 -10.76 -5.81
C ARG A 28 -4.00 -11.46 -5.01
N ASP A 29 -3.96 -12.79 -5.17
CA ASP A 29 -2.89 -13.60 -4.61
C ASP A 29 -1.52 -13.18 -5.17
N HIS A 30 -0.51 -13.21 -4.30
CA HIS A 30 0.87 -12.96 -4.68
C HIS A 30 1.77 -14.00 -4.05
N HIS A 31 2.66 -14.59 -4.84
CA HIS A 31 3.52 -15.71 -4.42
C HIS A 31 4.47 -15.41 -3.24
N ILE A 32 4.68 -14.14 -2.90
CA ILE A 32 5.54 -13.70 -1.80
C ILE A 32 4.80 -13.63 -0.47
N LEU A 33 3.47 -13.65 -0.52
CA LEU A 33 2.61 -13.38 0.62
C LEU A 33 2.00 -14.70 1.14
N LYS A 34 1.97 -14.87 2.46
CA LYS A 34 1.34 -16.03 3.12
C LYS A 34 -0.16 -16.06 2.80
N LYS A 35 -0.73 -17.26 2.65
CA LYS A 35 -2.18 -17.43 2.42
C LYS A 35 -3.03 -17.06 3.63
N SER A 36 -2.47 -17.15 4.84
CA SER A 36 -3.15 -16.83 6.10
C SER A 36 -3.17 -15.33 6.44
N ARG A 37 -2.65 -14.47 5.56
CA ARG A 37 -2.63 -13.02 5.80
C ARG A 37 -4.04 -12.42 5.77
N PRO A 38 -4.26 -11.29 6.45
CA PRO A 38 -5.45 -10.48 6.23
C PRO A 38 -5.56 -10.03 4.76
N PRO A 39 -6.78 -9.93 4.17
CA PRO A 39 -6.96 -9.55 2.77
C PRO A 39 -6.32 -8.21 2.40
N HIS A 40 -6.37 -7.23 3.31
CA HIS A 40 -5.80 -5.89 3.10
C HIS A 40 -4.25 -5.85 3.12
N SER A 41 -3.58 -6.93 3.55
CA SER A 41 -2.12 -7.00 3.61
C SER A 41 -1.50 -7.26 2.23
N THR A 42 -1.63 -6.31 1.31
CA THR A 42 -1.00 -6.38 -0.03
C THR A 42 0.45 -5.96 -0.01
N VAL A 43 1.21 -6.34 -1.04
CA VAL A 43 2.60 -5.84 -1.23
C VAL A 43 2.67 -4.31 -1.14
N LEU A 44 1.74 -3.59 -1.79
CA LEU A 44 1.72 -2.12 -1.77
C LEU A 44 1.52 -1.59 -0.33
N CYS A 45 0.58 -2.15 0.42
CA CYS A 45 0.35 -1.75 1.81
C CYS A 45 1.55 -2.05 2.70
N LEU A 46 2.19 -3.22 2.54
CA LEU A 46 3.36 -3.58 3.34
C LEU A 46 4.55 -2.66 3.04
N VAL A 47 4.76 -2.29 1.77
CA VAL A 47 5.82 -1.35 1.38
C VAL A 47 5.53 0.04 1.92
N ARG A 48 4.28 0.53 1.78
CA ARG A 48 3.85 1.82 2.31
C ARG A 48 3.98 1.89 3.84
N ASP A 49 3.58 0.84 4.55
CA ASP A 49 3.74 0.71 6.01
C ASP A 49 5.22 0.68 6.41
N ALA A 50 6.06 -0.06 5.69
CA ALA A 50 7.49 -0.08 5.92
C ALA A 50 8.13 1.30 5.73
N ALA A 51 7.78 2.02 4.66
CA ALA A 51 8.25 3.39 4.43
C ALA A 51 7.82 4.34 5.56
N ALA A 52 6.57 4.21 6.04
CA ALA A 52 6.05 4.99 7.17
C ALA A 52 6.78 4.72 8.50
N ARG A 53 7.34 3.52 8.67
CA ARG A 53 8.10 3.11 9.86
C ARG A 53 9.58 3.48 9.81
N LEU A 54 10.08 4.03 8.70
CA LEU A 54 11.47 4.45 8.59
C LEU A 54 11.79 5.55 9.62
N PRO A 55 12.99 5.53 10.25
CA PRO A 55 13.41 6.58 11.15
C PRO A 55 13.40 7.95 10.47
N GLY A 56 12.66 8.91 11.05
CA GLY A 56 12.47 10.23 10.43
C GLY A 56 11.73 10.19 9.08
N GLY A 57 11.07 9.08 8.75
CA GLY A 57 10.38 8.87 7.47
C GLY A 57 11.32 8.72 6.27
N VAL A 58 12.62 8.48 6.48
CA VAL A 58 13.63 8.40 5.39
C VAL A 58 14.51 7.16 5.54
N GLY A 59 14.81 6.48 4.43
CA GLY A 59 15.67 5.29 4.44
C GLY A 59 15.96 4.72 3.06
N THR A 60 16.78 3.68 3.02
CA THR A 60 17.14 2.98 1.78
C THR A 60 16.12 1.91 1.42
N LYS A 61 16.19 1.41 0.18
CA LYS A 61 15.41 0.23 -0.22
C LYS A 61 15.71 -0.99 0.66
N VAL A 62 16.94 -1.12 1.16
CA VAL A 62 17.34 -2.23 2.03
C VAL A 62 16.60 -2.15 3.37
N ASP A 63 16.46 -0.95 3.93
CA ASP A 63 15.71 -0.73 5.18
C ASP A 63 14.23 -1.12 5.00
N ILE A 64 13.65 -0.76 3.86
CA ILE A 64 12.28 -1.15 3.49
C ILE A 64 12.18 -2.69 3.36
N CYS A 65 13.13 -3.34 2.69
CA CYS A 65 13.18 -4.80 2.57
C CYS A 65 13.20 -5.52 3.93
N VAL A 66 13.89 -4.96 4.93
CA VAL A 66 13.93 -5.50 6.29
C VAL A 66 12.56 -5.35 6.95
N LEU A 67 12.00 -4.15 6.96
CA LEU A 67 10.70 -3.87 7.60
C LEU A 67 9.52 -4.63 6.97
N VAL A 68 9.59 -4.91 5.66
CA VAL A 68 8.61 -5.74 4.96
C VAL A 68 8.70 -7.20 5.39
N ARG A 69 9.91 -7.76 5.58
CA ARG A 69 10.08 -9.12 6.10
C ARG A 69 9.57 -9.24 7.54
N ASP A 70 9.77 -8.21 8.34
CA ASP A 70 9.31 -8.14 9.73
C ASP A 70 7.78 -8.02 9.86
N SER A 71 7.03 -7.89 8.75
CA SER A 71 5.57 -7.82 8.77
C SER A 71 4.88 -9.16 9.08
N HIS A 72 5.62 -10.27 9.14
CA HIS A 72 5.11 -11.64 9.30
C HIS A 72 4.19 -12.17 8.17
N PHE A 73 3.82 -11.34 7.19
CA PHE A 73 2.95 -11.72 6.08
C PHE A 73 3.71 -12.22 4.84
N ILE A 74 5.04 -12.09 4.82
CA ILE A 74 5.92 -12.61 3.78
C ILE A 74 6.20 -14.10 4.01
N VAL A 75 6.20 -14.91 2.96
CA VAL A 75 6.62 -16.32 3.00
C VAL A 75 8.09 -16.40 3.41
N GLU A 76 8.44 -17.30 4.32
CA GLU A 76 9.77 -17.33 4.96
C GLU A 76 10.89 -17.78 4.01
N ASP A 77 10.61 -18.68 3.06
CA ASP A 77 11.61 -19.28 2.16
C ASP A 77 11.83 -18.49 0.85
N ILE A 78 11.57 -17.18 0.85
CA ILE A 78 11.75 -16.37 -0.35
C ILE A 78 13.13 -15.71 -0.41
N SER A 79 13.77 -15.73 -1.57
CA SER A 79 15.12 -15.17 -1.73
C SER A 79 15.16 -13.65 -1.66
N ASP A 80 16.31 -13.11 -1.23
CA ASP A 80 16.50 -11.66 -1.13
C ASP A 80 16.33 -10.92 -2.45
N LEU A 81 16.72 -11.57 -3.54
CA LEU A 81 16.54 -11.06 -4.89
C LEU A 81 15.06 -10.92 -5.24
N GLN A 82 14.24 -11.93 -4.95
CA GLN A 82 12.81 -11.90 -5.23
C GLN A 82 12.10 -10.82 -4.41
N VAL A 83 12.42 -10.69 -3.12
CA VAL A 83 11.85 -9.63 -2.27
C VAL A 83 12.24 -8.25 -2.80
N SER A 84 13.52 -8.06 -3.13
CA SER A 84 14.05 -6.80 -3.66
C SER A 84 13.38 -6.40 -4.98
N GLN A 85 13.12 -7.36 -5.88
CA GLN A 85 12.41 -7.13 -7.16
C GLN A 85 10.94 -6.75 -6.94
N VAL A 86 10.24 -7.48 -6.08
CA VAL A 86 8.83 -7.20 -5.75
C VAL A 86 8.69 -5.82 -5.11
N ILE A 87 9.57 -5.48 -4.16
CA ILE A 87 9.57 -4.18 -3.49
C ILE A 87 9.88 -3.06 -4.49
N SER A 88 10.86 -3.22 -5.38
CA SER A 88 11.10 -2.25 -6.45
C SER A 88 9.85 -2.01 -7.31
N GLY A 89 9.17 -3.06 -7.76
CA GLY A 89 7.95 -2.91 -8.54
C GLY A 89 6.77 -2.30 -7.76
N ALA A 90 6.75 -2.43 -6.43
CA ALA A 90 5.77 -1.78 -5.57
C ALA A 90 6.07 -0.29 -5.37
N LEU A 91 7.33 0.04 -5.05
CA LEU A 91 7.82 1.42 -4.94
C LEU A 91 7.58 2.21 -6.22
N ASP A 92 7.82 1.60 -7.39
CA ASP A 92 7.52 2.22 -8.68
C ASP A 92 6.03 2.55 -8.83
N ARG A 93 5.13 1.65 -8.42
CA ARG A 93 3.67 1.91 -8.47
C ARG A 93 3.26 3.04 -7.53
N LEU A 94 3.77 3.03 -6.30
CA LEU A 94 3.52 4.08 -5.30
C LEU A 94 4.04 5.45 -5.78
N HIS A 95 5.15 5.46 -6.52
CA HIS A 95 5.73 6.67 -7.09
C HIS A 95 4.91 7.28 -8.24
N TYR A 96 3.95 6.54 -8.82
CA TYR A 96 3.04 7.04 -9.85
C TYR A 96 1.58 7.12 -9.38
N GLU A 97 1.31 6.90 -8.08
CA GLU A 97 -0.02 7.12 -7.52
C GLU A 97 -0.40 8.61 -7.54
N ASN A 98 -1.70 8.89 -7.67
CA ASN A 98 -2.21 10.27 -7.74
C ASN A 98 -1.92 11.07 -6.45
N ASP A 99 -1.83 10.39 -5.31
CA ASP A 99 -1.39 10.95 -4.04
C ASP A 99 -0.12 10.23 -3.59
N LEU A 100 1.01 10.85 -3.90
CA LEU A 100 2.33 10.29 -3.63
C LEU A 100 2.56 10.23 -2.12
N CYS A 101 2.57 9.01 -1.57
CA CYS A 101 3.02 8.78 -0.20
C CYS A 101 4.55 8.70 -0.08
N GLU A 102 5.25 8.52 -1.21
CA GLU A 102 6.68 8.26 -1.24
C GLU A 102 7.39 9.06 -2.33
N ARG A 103 8.62 9.51 -2.02
CA ARG A 103 9.50 10.20 -2.95
C ARG A 103 10.89 9.57 -2.94
N PHE A 104 11.42 9.31 -4.12
CA PHE A 104 12.81 8.86 -4.28
C PHE A 104 13.75 10.05 -4.52
N ASP A 105 14.76 10.17 -3.68
CA ASP A 105 15.89 11.08 -3.86
C ASP A 105 17.02 10.35 -4.61
N LYS A 106 17.32 10.80 -5.82
CA LYS A 106 18.33 10.16 -6.70
C LYS A 106 19.77 10.45 -6.25
N GLU A 107 20.02 11.57 -5.60
CA GLU A 107 21.36 11.98 -5.15
C GLU A 107 21.80 11.10 -3.99
N TRP A 108 20.91 10.92 -3.02
CA TRP A 108 21.19 10.16 -1.80
C TRP A 108 20.73 8.70 -1.86
N ARG A 109 19.97 8.32 -2.89
CA ARG A 109 19.34 7.00 -3.07
C ARG A 109 18.43 6.63 -1.90
N LEU A 110 17.71 7.61 -1.39
CA LEU A 110 16.82 7.47 -0.23
C LEU A 110 15.36 7.58 -0.67
N TRP A 111 14.51 6.81 0.02
CA TRP A 111 13.06 6.92 -0.03
C TRP A 111 12.59 7.75 1.15
N ALA A 112 11.75 8.73 0.88
CA ALA A 112 11.13 9.59 1.88
C ALA A 112 9.61 9.40 1.88
N TYR A 113 9.04 9.13 3.05
CA TYR A 113 7.61 9.05 3.27
C TYR A 113 7.04 10.45 3.50
N LEU A 114 6.19 10.93 2.58
CA LEU A 114 5.73 12.33 2.51
C LEU A 114 4.55 12.67 3.44
N HIS A 115 4.24 11.73 4.30
CA HIS A 115 2.88 11.48 4.73
C HIS A 115 2.84 11.39 6.28
N GLY A 116 3.98 11.61 6.93
CA GLY A 116 4.16 11.56 8.38
C GLY A 116 3.42 12.66 9.16
N ASP A 117 3.24 13.85 8.57
CA ASP A 117 2.61 15.00 9.26
C ASP A 117 1.10 15.14 8.98
N ARG A 118 0.53 14.26 8.15
CA ARG A 118 -0.88 14.31 7.77
C ARG A 118 -1.79 13.91 8.92
N GLN A 119 -2.90 14.62 9.05
CA GLN A 119 -3.96 14.39 10.03
C GLN A 119 -5.12 13.62 9.39
N GLU A 120 -6.01 13.02 10.21
CA GLU A 120 -7.15 12.20 9.73
C GLU A 120 -7.98 12.87 8.62
N LYS A 121 -8.24 14.19 8.75
CA LYS A 121 -8.92 15.03 7.76
C LYS A 121 -8.23 15.09 6.38
N ASP A 122 -6.91 14.90 6.33
CA ASP A 122 -6.13 14.95 5.09
C ASP A 122 -6.26 13.66 4.27
N PHE A 123 -7.01 12.67 4.80
CA PHE A 123 -7.29 11.38 4.17
C PHE A 123 -8.76 11.17 3.80
N GLU A 124 -9.64 12.13 4.09
CA GLU A 124 -11.08 12.03 3.85
C GLU A 124 -11.41 11.94 2.34
N TYR A 125 -10.48 12.36 1.49
CA TYR A 125 -10.54 12.21 0.03
C TYR A 125 -9.45 11.24 -0.45
N ASP A 126 -9.68 9.94 -0.23
CA ASP A 126 -8.76 8.87 -0.60
C ASP A 126 -8.47 8.90 -2.11
N SER A 127 -7.29 9.39 -2.46
CA SER A 127 -6.87 9.52 -3.86
C SER A 127 -6.36 8.20 -4.45
N THR A 128 -6.33 7.10 -3.67
CA THR A 128 -6.02 5.75 -4.14
C THR A 128 -7.16 5.11 -4.94
N PHE A 129 -8.32 5.78 -5.04
CA PHE A 129 -9.38 5.40 -5.97
C PHE A 129 -8.81 5.15 -7.38
N SER A 130 -8.92 3.89 -7.83
CA SER A 130 -8.70 3.50 -9.22
C SER A 130 -9.35 4.50 -10.19
N ASN A 131 -8.70 4.81 -11.32
CA ASN A 131 -9.24 5.70 -12.37
C ASN A 131 -10.70 5.36 -12.78
N LYS A 132 -11.14 4.10 -12.63
CA LYS A 132 -12.55 3.69 -12.84
C LYS A 132 -13.53 4.31 -11.85
N SER A 133 -13.16 4.46 -10.58
CA SER A 133 -14.01 5.01 -9.52
C SER A 133 -14.25 6.51 -9.74
N ARG A 134 -13.24 7.24 -10.21
CA ARG A 134 -13.37 8.68 -10.58
C ARG A 134 -14.27 8.91 -11.80
N LYS A 135 -14.24 8.02 -12.81
CA LYS A 135 -15.13 8.15 -13.98
C LYS A 135 -16.61 8.02 -13.59
N ARG A 136 -16.92 7.09 -12.69
CA ARG A 136 -18.27 6.88 -12.15
C ARG A 136 -18.73 8.02 -11.24
N ALA A 137 -17.83 8.57 -10.42
CA ALA A 137 -18.15 9.75 -9.59
C ALA A 137 -18.50 10.98 -10.44
N LYS A 138 -17.74 11.23 -11.52
CA LYS A 138 -18.03 12.33 -12.46
C LYS A 138 -19.29 12.12 -13.31
N GLU A 139 -19.69 10.88 -13.59
CA GLU A 139 -20.96 10.58 -14.28
C GLU A 139 -22.18 10.74 -13.37
N ASN A 140 -22.03 10.68 -12.04
CA ASN A 140 -23.11 10.84 -11.07
C ASN A 140 -23.30 12.29 -10.56
N GLU A 141 -22.43 13.22 -10.97
CA GLU A 141 -22.50 14.66 -10.66
C GLU A 141 -23.06 15.50 -11.83
N LEU A 142 -23.56 14.84 -12.89
CA LEU A 142 -24.25 15.41 -14.05
C LEU A 142 -25.68 14.83 -14.15
#